data_AF-A0A379U3T3-F1
#
_entry.id   AF-A0A379U3T3-F1
#
_cell.length_a   1.000
_cell.length_b   1.000
_cell.length_c   1.000
_cell.angle_alpha   90.00
_cell.angle_beta   90.00
_cell.angle_gamma   90.00
#
_symmetry.space_group_name_H-M   'P 1'
#
loop_
_entity.id
_entity.type
_entity.pdbx_description
1 polymer ?
#
loop_
_entity_poly.entity_id
_entity_poly.type
_entity_poly.pdbx_seq_one_letter_code
_entity_poly.pdbx_strand_id
1 'polypeptide(L)'
;MRYTVALTGGIGSGKSTVADAFADLGITVIDADIIARQMVEPGQPALNAIAEHFGSELIASDGTLRRRALRERIFFASGRKSLA
;
A
#
# COMPACT_ATOMS: atom_id res chain seq x y z
N MET A 1 -20.72 16.74 3.73
CA MET A 1 -19.39 16.46 4.32
C MET A 1 -19.54 15.39 5.39
N ARG A 2 -18.67 14.38 5.44
CA ARG A 2 -18.64 13.37 6.52
C ARG A 2 -17.56 13.74 7.53
N TYR A 3 -17.77 13.38 8.80
CA TYR A 3 -16.73 13.49 9.81
C TYR A 3 -15.72 12.36 9.61
N THR A 4 -14.43 12.68 9.60
CA THR A 4 -13.36 11.73 9.27
C THR A 4 -12.38 11.63 10.43
N VAL A 5 -12.15 10.40 10.90
CA VAL A 5 -11.17 10.08 11.94
C VAL A 5 -10.05 9.26 11.32
N ALA A 6 -8.80 9.72 11.46
CA ALA A 6 -7.63 9.00 10.98
C ALA A 6 -7.13 8.02 12.06
N LEU A 7 -7.14 6.72 11.76
CA LEU A 7 -6.55 5.69 12.61
C LEU A 7 -5.10 5.43 12.19
N THR A 8 -4.16 5.63 13.11
CA THR A 8 -2.72 5.43 12.89
C THR A 8 -2.10 4.66 14.06
N GLY A 9 -0.84 4.24 13.90
CA GLY A 9 -0.13 3.38 14.85
C GLY A 9 1.07 2.67 14.24
N GLY A 10 2.02 2.25 15.07
CA GLY A 10 3.23 1.56 14.66
C GLY A 10 3.01 0.14 14.08
N ILE A 11 4.09 -0.49 13.64
CA ILE A 11 4.07 -1.90 13.22
C ILE A 11 3.67 -2.76 14.42
N GLY A 12 2.76 -3.72 14.22
CA GLY A 12 2.29 -4.62 15.28
C GLY A 12 1.34 -4.00 16.30
N SER A 13 0.90 -2.74 16.14
CA SER A 13 0.06 -2.04 17.13
C SER A 13 -1.43 -2.44 17.13
N GLY A 14 -1.85 -3.42 16.33
CA GLY A 14 -3.24 -3.86 16.27
C GLY A 14 -4.23 -2.91 15.58
N LYS A 15 -3.77 -2.01 14.68
CA LYS A 15 -4.65 -1.08 13.94
C LYS A 15 -5.81 -1.78 13.25
N SER A 16 -5.56 -2.91 12.58
CA SER A 16 -6.60 -3.67 11.88
C SER A 16 -7.67 -4.14 12.86
N THR A 17 -7.30 -4.64 14.04
CA THR A 17 -8.25 -5.04 15.09
C THR A 17 -9.11 -3.87 15.57
N VAL A 18 -8.53 -2.68 15.73
CA VAL A 18 -9.30 -1.48 16.09
C VAL A 18 -10.23 -1.05 14.94
N ALA A 19 -9.76 -1.12 13.69
CA ALA A 19 -10.56 -0.81 12.52
C ALA A 19 -11.76 -1.76 12.39
N ASP A 20 -11.55 -3.06 12.60
CA ASP A 20 -12.60 -4.08 12.58
C ASP A 20 -13.64 -3.82 13.67
N ALA A 21 -13.21 -3.44 14.89
CA ALA A 21 -14.13 -3.07 15.95
C ALA A 21 -15.00 -1.84 15.60
N PHE A 22 -14.46 -0.85 14.86
CA PHE A 22 -15.28 0.25 14.33
C PHE A 22 -16.25 -0.22 13.26
N ALA A 23 -15.83 -1.13 12.38
CA ALA A 23 -16.68 -1.70 11.35
C ALA A 23 -17.86 -2.48 11.94
N ASP A 24 -17.63 -3.26 13.01
CA ASP A 24 -18.68 -3.99 13.74
C ASP A 24 -19.73 -3.07 14.37
N LEU A 25 -19.34 -1.83 14.68
CA LEU A 25 -20.26 -0.77 15.15
C LEU A 25 -20.98 -0.04 14.01
N GLY A 26 -20.83 -0.49 12.76
CA GLY A 26 -21.46 0.09 11.57
C GLY A 26 -20.72 1.31 11.00
N ILE A 27 -19.49 1.58 11.44
CA ILE A 27 -18.69 2.68 10.91
C ILE A 27 -18.00 2.25 9.61
N THR A 28 -18.13 3.05 8.56
CA THR A 28 -17.41 2.81 7.31
C THR A 28 -15.91 3.00 7.53
N VAL A 29 -15.14 1.92 7.34
CA VAL A 29 -13.68 1.95 7.35
C VAL A 29 -13.16 2.16 5.93
N ILE A 30 -12.25 3.12 5.77
CA ILE A 30 -11.53 3.37 4.52
C ILE A 30 -10.07 2.96 4.74
N ASP A 31 -9.66 1.83 4.17
CA ASP A 31 -8.29 1.32 4.31
C ASP A 31 -7.39 1.84 3.18
N ALA A 32 -6.43 2.68 3.55
CA ALA A 32 -5.46 3.26 2.63
C ALA A 32 -4.54 2.19 1.99
N ASP A 33 -4.21 1.10 2.69
CA ASP A 33 -3.37 0.02 2.16
C ASP A 33 -4.10 -0.79 1.08
N ILE A 34 -5.43 -0.91 1.17
CA ILE A 34 -6.26 -1.54 0.13
C ILE A 34 -6.34 -0.61 -1.08
N ILE A 35 -6.66 0.66 -0.87
CA ILE A 35 -6.75 1.64 -1.96
C ILE A 35 -5.41 1.75 -2.70
N ALA A 36 -4.30 1.82 -1.99
CA ALA A 36 -2.97 1.88 -2.59
C ALA A 36 -2.66 0.64 -3.46
N ARG A 37 -3.20 -0.54 -3.14
CA ARG A 37 -3.06 -1.75 -3.97
C ARG A 37 -3.89 -1.65 -5.24
N GLN A 38 -5.14 -1.21 -5.10
CA GLN A 38 -6.06 -1.05 -6.22
C GLN A 38 -5.55 -0.03 -7.24
N MET A 39 -4.89 1.04 -6.78
CA MET A 39 -4.32 2.06 -7.65
C MET A 39 -3.18 1.58 -8.54
N VAL A 40 -2.59 0.41 -8.25
CA VAL A 40 -1.48 -0.17 -9.02
C VAL A 40 -1.85 -1.53 -9.61
N GLU A 41 -3.13 -1.85 -9.72
CA GLU A 41 -3.61 -3.02 -10.44
C GLU A 41 -3.35 -2.89 -11.95
N PRO A 42 -3.30 -4.02 -12.70
CA PRO A 42 -3.12 -4.01 -14.14
C PRO A 42 -4.11 -3.06 -14.83
N GLY A 43 -3.59 -2.21 -15.73
CA GLY A 43 -4.38 -1.20 -16.44
C GLY A 43 -4.52 0.15 -15.72
N GLN A 44 -4.05 0.27 -14.48
CA GLN A 44 -4.06 1.56 -13.79
C GLN A 44 -2.90 2.47 -14.22
N PRO A 45 -3.12 3.80 -14.32
CA PRO A 45 -2.08 4.75 -14.70
C PRO A 45 -0.86 4.73 -13.76
N ALA A 46 -1.08 4.50 -12.45
CA ALA A 46 0.02 4.51 -11.49
C ALA A 46 0.95 3.30 -11.68
N LEU A 47 0.44 2.16 -12.18
CA LEU A 47 1.29 1.01 -12.49
C LEU A 47 2.27 1.32 -13.62
N ASN A 48 1.79 2.00 -14.67
CA ASN A 48 2.62 2.42 -15.80
C ASN A 48 3.67 3.44 -15.36
N ALA A 49 3.27 4.44 -14.56
CA ALA A 49 4.20 5.42 -14.02
C ALA A 49 5.30 4.77 -13.14
N ILE A 50 4.96 3.74 -12.36
CA ILE A 50 5.94 2.96 -11.60
C ILE A 50 6.91 2.23 -12.54
N ALA A 51 6.42 1.59 -13.60
CA ALA A 51 7.26 0.90 -14.58
C ALA A 51 8.18 1.85 -15.35
N GLU A 52 7.70 3.05 -15.70
CA GLU A 52 8.51 4.08 -16.36
C GLU A 52 9.62 4.62 -15.46
N HIS A 53 9.32 4.85 -14.18
CA HIS A 53 10.27 5.45 -13.25
C HIS A 53 11.28 4.44 -12.69
N PHE A 54 10.79 3.25 -12.30
CA PHE A 54 11.59 2.24 -11.64
C PHE A 54 11.96 1.06 -12.54
N GLY A 55 11.53 1.03 -13.79
CA GLY A 55 11.85 -0.02 -14.74
C GLY A 55 10.77 -1.11 -14.84
N SER A 56 10.66 -1.69 -16.04
CA SER A 56 9.65 -2.68 -16.40
C SER A 56 9.83 -4.04 -15.71
N GLU A 57 11.01 -4.31 -15.14
CA GLU A 57 11.30 -5.52 -14.36
C GLU A 57 10.45 -5.66 -13.09
N LEU A 58 9.82 -4.55 -12.65
CA LEU A 58 8.88 -4.53 -11.55
C LEU A 58 7.48 -5.01 -11.93
N ILE A 59 7.21 -5.22 -13.21
CA ILE A 59 5.95 -5.78 -13.68
C ILE A 59 6.15 -7.29 -13.88
N ALA A 60 5.29 -8.08 -13.26
CA ALA A 60 5.28 -9.52 -13.43
C ALA A 60 4.70 -9.91 -14.81
N SER A 61 4.89 -11.16 -15.20
CA SER A 61 4.42 -11.67 -16.50
C SER A 61 2.89 -11.64 -16.65
N ASP A 62 2.16 -11.62 -15.53
CA ASP A 62 0.70 -11.46 -15.48
C ASP A 62 0.25 -9.99 -15.49
N GLY A 63 1.18 -9.05 -15.63
CA GLY A 63 0.92 -7.62 -15.64
C GLY A 63 0.80 -6.99 -14.25
N THR A 64 0.99 -7.75 -13.16
CA THR A 64 0.86 -7.22 -11.80
C THR A 64 2.16 -6.59 -11.29
N LEU A 65 2.05 -5.69 -10.30
CA LEU A 65 3.22 -5.09 -9.66
C LEU A 65 3.93 -6.08 -8.71
N ARG A 66 5.24 -6.25 -8.88
CA ARG A 66 6.14 -6.93 -7.93
C ARG A 66 6.40 -6.04 -6.70
N ARG A 67 5.39 -5.92 -5.83
CA ARG A 67 5.40 -5.03 -4.65
C ARG A 67 6.60 -5.23 -3.73
N ARG A 68 7.05 -6.48 -3.53
CA ARG A 68 8.23 -6.79 -2.70
C ARG A 68 9.50 -6.19 -3.32
N ALA A 69 9.69 -6.37 -4.63
CA ALA A 69 10.85 -5.82 -5.35
C ALA A 69 10.83 -4.29 -5.36
N LEU A 70 9.66 -3.67 -5.58
CA LEU A 70 9.53 -2.20 -5.48
C LEU A 70 9.90 -1.71 -4.08
N ARG A 71 9.39 -2.36 -3.03
CA ARG A 71 9.69 -2.04 -1.64
C ARG A 71 11.19 -2.10 -1.38
N GLU A 72 11.84 -3.20 -1.74
CA GLU A 72 13.29 -3.37 -1.61
C GLU A 72 14.03 -2.22 -2.31
N ARG A 73 13.67 -1.91 -3.56
CA ARG A 73 14.28 -0.82 -4.34
C ARG A 73 14.13 0.55 -3.68
N ILE A 74 12.95 0.87 -3.14
CA ILE A 74 12.70 2.14 -2.42
C ILE A 74 13.54 2.22 -1.13
N PHE A 75 13.64 1.13 -0.37
CA PHE A 75 14.44 1.11 0.86
C PHE A 75 15.95 1.20 0.57
N PHE A 76 16.44 0.54 -0.49
CA PHE A 76 17.82 0.69 -0.92
C PHE A 76 18.13 2.10 -1.43
N ALA A 77 17.23 2.71 -2.20
CA ALA A 77 17.41 4.06 -2.74
C ALA A 77 17.38 5.16 -1.66
N SER A 78 16.64 4.95 -0.57
CA SER A 78 16.50 5.92 0.52
C SER A 78 17.61 5.86 1.58
N GLY A 79 18.66 5.05 1.38
CA GLY A 79 19.81 4.93 2.29
C GLY A 79 19.47 4.34 3.68
N ARG A 80 18.22 3.91 3.90
CA ARG A 80 17.75 3.38 5.18
C ARG A 80 17.96 1.87 5.20
N LYS A 81 19.12 1.45 5.73
CA LYS A 81 19.44 0.05 6.02
C LYS A 81 18.56 -0.48 7.16
N SER A 82 18.06 -1.71 6.96
CA SER A 82 17.48 -2.65 7.94
C SER A 82 15.96 -2.74 8.00
N LEU A 83 15.42 -3.84 7.47
CA LEU A 83 14.35 -4.58 8.13
C LEU A 83 15.02 -5.79 8.80
N ALA A 84 15.14 -5.73 10.12
CA ALA A 84 15.10 -6.89 10.99
C ALA A 84 13.64 -7.20 11.30
#